data_AF-A0A1T1H3Y7-F1
#
_entry.id   AF-A0A1T1H3Y7-F1
#
_cell.length_a   1.000
_cell.length_b   1.000
_cell.length_c   1.000
_cell.angle_alpha   90.00
_cell.angle_beta   90.00
_cell.angle_gamma   90.00
#
_symmetry.space_group_name_H-M   'P 1'
#
loop_
_entity.id
_entity.type
_entity.pdbx_description
1 polymer ?
#
loop_
_entity_poly.entity_id
_entity_poly.type
_entity_poly.pdbx_seq_one_letter_code
_entity_poly.pdbx_strand_id
1 'polypeptide(L)'
;MYFIQPTRDIPYLDQVLDALPSVQMINIEDLDLYDPTIIAIADVADFLNHQWTLPTIVLAFEHEGAALAQAWQQGALAGWVWDHIPTNLQVALTKIDAQYKRNQDSRDLPSAADLQKRLLPNPIELHNYKVETFFQPSAYLSGDWYDYWKISDKEIMFYLADVSGHGVTSSLLTSWMAAFHGRSKTPRELIKKLNGMLVQENIEKHITMIAGILNLDTHVLKWSSAGHYPPAILFEPGLPARILNTSSFPLGLTEDLEVEEFEFTLNRYSRFVICSDGALEPFDGGLNEQLGQLVYHLQNQSFQAPDHVADDIAILSLRRIN
;
A
#
# COMPACT_ATOMS: atom_id res chain seq x y z
N MET A 1 31.22 6.23 -11.50
CA MET A 1 30.23 6.74 -12.48
C MET A 1 30.64 6.20 -13.82
N TYR A 2 29.70 5.92 -14.73
CA TYR A 2 30.06 5.29 -15.99
C TYR A 2 29.72 6.20 -17.17
N PHE A 3 30.64 6.24 -18.13
CA PHE A 3 30.49 6.99 -19.36
C PHE A 3 30.57 6.00 -20.51
N ILE A 4 29.53 5.95 -21.33
CA ILE A 4 29.45 5.09 -22.49
C ILE A 4 30.30 5.71 -23.59
N GLN A 5 31.30 4.98 -24.06
CA GLN A 5 32.24 5.46 -25.06
C GLN A 5 31.51 5.90 -26.33
N PRO A 6 31.62 7.18 -26.74
CA PRO A 6 30.95 7.67 -27.94
C PRO A 6 31.42 6.95 -29.21
N THR A 7 30.50 6.65 -30.13
CA THR A 7 30.85 6.05 -31.43
C THR A 7 31.38 7.08 -32.43
N ARG A 8 31.13 8.36 -32.16
CA ARG A 8 31.60 9.51 -32.96
C ARG A 8 32.68 10.29 -32.23
N ASP A 9 33.47 11.05 -33.00
CA ASP A 9 34.50 11.91 -32.45
C ASP A 9 33.88 13.12 -31.72
N ILE A 10 34.28 13.34 -30.46
CA ILE A 10 33.76 14.40 -29.60
C ILE A 10 34.91 15.35 -29.24
N PRO A 11 34.90 16.60 -29.73
CA PRO A 11 36.04 17.52 -29.59
C PRO A 11 36.45 17.87 -28.16
N TYR A 12 35.54 17.74 -27.19
CA TYR A 12 35.76 18.15 -25.79
C TYR A 12 35.61 16.98 -24.79
N LEU A 13 35.75 15.73 -25.27
CA LEU A 13 35.52 14.54 -24.44
C LEU A 13 36.41 14.53 -23.19
N ASP A 14 37.72 14.76 -23.35
CA ASP A 14 38.67 14.75 -22.23
C ASP A 14 38.32 15.79 -21.16
N GLN A 15 37.87 16.99 -21.58
CA GLN A 15 37.48 18.06 -20.65
C GLN A 15 36.26 17.67 -19.81
N VAL A 16 35.30 16.98 -20.42
CA VAL A 16 34.12 16.47 -19.71
C VAL A 16 34.50 15.32 -18.79
N LEU A 17 35.36 14.39 -19.22
CA LEU A 17 35.83 13.30 -18.38
C LEU A 17 36.61 13.80 -17.15
N ASP A 18 37.45 14.83 -17.32
CA ASP A 18 38.20 15.47 -16.23
C ASP A 18 37.28 16.18 -15.22
N ALA A 19 36.14 16.69 -15.68
CA ALA A 19 35.13 17.31 -14.81
C ALA A 19 34.30 16.28 -14.02
N LEU A 20 34.25 15.01 -14.45
CA LEU A 20 33.50 13.94 -13.81
C LEU A 20 34.39 13.17 -12.81
N PRO A 21 34.17 13.30 -11.48
CA PRO A 21 35.01 12.61 -10.50
C PRO A 21 34.81 11.09 -10.56
N SER A 22 35.90 10.34 -10.70
CA SER A 22 35.90 8.86 -10.69
C SER A 22 34.99 8.24 -11.77
N VAL A 23 35.03 8.79 -12.99
CA VAL A 23 34.33 8.24 -14.15
C VAL A 23 35.11 7.07 -14.75
N GLN A 24 34.40 6.01 -15.13
CA GLN A 24 34.92 4.85 -15.83
C GLN A 24 34.26 4.77 -17.21
N MET A 25 35.07 4.61 -18.25
CA MET A 25 34.57 4.38 -19.60
C MET A 25 34.09 2.95 -19.76
N ILE A 26 32.95 2.77 -20.43
CA ILE A 26 32.38 1.46 -20.77
C ILE A 26 32.02 1.41 -22.25
N ASN A 27 32.16 0.25 -22.88
CA ASN A 27 31.79 0.09 -24.29
C ASN A 27 30.29 -0.19 -24.41
N ILE A 28 29.70 0.24 -25.53
CA ILE A 28 28.29 -0.05 -25.86
C ILE A 28 28.03 -1.57 -25.96
N GLU A 29 29.02 -2.35 -26.39
CA GLU A 29 28.91 -3.81 -26.50
C GLU A 29 28.90 -4.53 -25.14
N ASP A 30 29.42 -3.87 -24.10
CA ASP A 30 29.59 -4.45 -22.76
C ASP A 30 28.48 -4.04 -21.79
N LEU A 31 27.47 -3.27 -22.22
CA LEU A 31 26.46 -2.68 -21.32
C LEU A 31 25.68 -3.74 -20.52
N ASP A 32 25.45 -4.93 -21.09
CA ASP A 32 24.75 -6.04 -20.44
C ASP A 32 25.54 -6.66 -19.26
N LEU A 33 26.83 -6.34 -19.13
CA LEU A 33 27.68 -6.80 -18.03
C LEU A 33 27.58 -5.92 -16.77
N TYR A 34 26.88 -4.80 -16.85
CA TYR A 34 26.75 -3.83 -15.76
C TYR A 34 25.38 -3.93 -15.07
N ASP A 35 25.33 -3.49 -13.81
CA ASP A 35 24.08 -3.44 -13.05
C ASP A 35 23.08 -2.47 -13.72
N PRO A 36 21.85 -2.91 -14.04
CA PRO A 36 20.87 -2.11 -14.76
C PRO A 36 20.38 -0.87 -13.99
N THR A 37 20.70 -0.75 -12.70
CA THR A 37 20.33 0.39 -11.85
C THR A 37 21.36 1.53 -11.90
N ILE A 38 22.53 1.30 -12.50
CA ILE A 38 23.60 2.28 -12.62
C ILE A 38 23.21 3.37 -13.61
N ILE A 39 23.30 4.64 -13.17
CA ILE A 39 23.17 5.79 -14.06
C ILE A 39 24.43 5.95 -14.91
N ALA A 40 24.25 5.86 -16.22
CA ALA A 40 25.28 6.07 -17.21
C ALA A 40 25.19 7.47 -17.83
N ILE A 41 26.29 7.93 -18.41
CA ILE A 41 26.35 9.15 -19.21
C ILE A 41 26.72 8.75 -20.64
N ALA A 42 26.04 9.30 -21.65
CA ALA A 42 26.30 8.94 -23.03
C ALA A 42 26.06 10.09 -24.00
N ASP A 43 26.61 9.97 -25.21
CA ASP A 43 26.27 10.85 -26.31
C ASP A 43 24.81 10.61 -26.79
N VAL A 44 24.12 11.70 -27.15
CA VAL A 44 22.72 11.66 -27.57
C VAL A 44 22.50 10.84 -28.84
N ALA A 45 23.44 10.83 -29.77
CA ALA A 45 23.30 10.05 -31.00
C ALA A 45 23.36 8.55 -30.71
N ASP A 46 24.27 8.14 -29.83
CA ASP A 46 24.41 6.74 -29.44
C ASP A 46 23.19 6.24 -28.67
N PHE A 47 22.67 7.05 -27.75
CA PHE A 47 21.44 6.73 -27.00
C PHE A 47 20.25 6.48 -27.95
N LEU A 48 20.04 7.37 -28.93
CA LEU A 48 18.94 7.26 -29.88
C LEU A 48 19.10 6.09 -30.87
N ASN A 49 20.35 5.77 -31.25
CA ASN A 49 20.65 4.71 -32.21
C ASN A 49 20.60 3.31 -31.59
N HIS A 50 21.15 3.15 -30.38
CA HIS A 50 21.34 1.84 -29.77
C HIS A 50 20.25 1.46 -28.75
N GLN A 51 19.57 2.45 -28.14
CA GLN A 51 18.39 2.25 -27.27
C GLN A 51 18.57 1.17 -26.18
N TRP A 52 19.67 1.24 -25.43
CA TRP A 52 19.90 0.36 -24.29
C TRP A 52 18.95 0.65 -23.10
N THR A 53 18.94 -0.24 -22.11
CA THR A 53 18.04 -0.17 -20.96
C THR A 53 18.61 0.57 -19.75
N LEU A 54 19.91 0.89 -19.74
CA LEU A 54 20.54 1.62 -18.63
C LEU A 54 19.96 3.03 -18.49
N PRO A 55 19.65 3.48 -17.26
CA PRO A 55 19.22 4.85 -17.01
C PRO A 55 20.33 5.83 -17.40
N THR A 56 20.05 6.73 -18.34
CA THR A 56 21.10 7.50 -19.00
C THR A 56 20.87 9.01 -18.94
N ILE A 57 21.92 9.75 -18.60
CA ILE A 57 22.03 11.20 -18.84
C ILE A 57 22.67 11.40 -20.20
N VAL A 58 22.01 12.11 -21.10
CA VAL A 58 22.50 12.31 -22.47
C VAL A 58 23.22 13.66 -22.62
N LEU A 59 24.32 13.67 -23.36
CA LEU A 59 25.03 14.88 -23.78
C LEU A 59 24.79 15.14 -25.26
N ALA A 60 24.49 16.39 -25.60
CA ALA A 60 24.28 16.86 -26.96
C ALA A 60 25.07 18.14 -27.23
N PHE A 61 25.38 18.43 -28.49
CA PHE A 61 25.88 19.76 -28.86
C PHE A 61 24.72 20.78 -28.93
N GLU A 62 25.03 22.08 -28.87
CA GLU A 62 24.00 23.13 -28.91
C GLU A 62 23.08 23.07 -30.15
N HIS A 63 23.63 22.64 -31.29
CA HIS A 63 22.90 22.50 -32.54
C HIS A 63 22.03 21.22 -32.59
N GLU A 64 22.13 20.33 -31.60
CA GLU A 64 21.45 19.04 -31.53
C GLU A 64 20.22 19.06 -30.61
N GLY A 65 19.64 20.23 -30.35
CA GLY A 65 18.48 20.37 -29.45
C GLY A 65 17.28 19.47 -29.83
N ALA A 66 17.09 19.16 -31.11
CA ALA A 66 16.06 18.22 -31.56
C ALA A 66 16.34 16.77 -31.11
N ALA A 67 17.59 16.32 -31.20
CA ALA A 67 17.99 15.00 -30.73
C ALA A 67 17.86 14.90 -29.20
N LEU A 68 18.22 15.97 -28.49
CA LEU A 68 18.06 16.05 -27.03
C LEU A 68 16.59 15.93 -26.60
N ALA A 69 15.69 16.65 -27.28
CA ALA A 69 14.26 16.57 -27.04
C ALA A 69 13.70 15.16 -27.33
N GLN A 70 14.19 14.51 -28.39
CA GLN A 70 13.82 13.13 -28.72
C GLN A 70 14.32 12.14 -27.65
N ALA A 71 15.54 12.31 -27.14
CA ALA A 71 16.09 11.44 -26.11
C ALA A 71 15.27 11.52 -24.80
N TRP A 72 14.78 12.70 -24.43
CA TRP A 72 13.84 12.84 -23.30
C TRP A 72 12.52 12.10 -23.52
N GLN A 73 11.96 12.15 -24.73
CA GLN A 73 10.75 11.38 -25.06
C GLN A 73 11.00 9.86 -24.98
N GLN A 74 12.23 9.41 -25.23
CA GLN A 74 12.64 8.01 -25.13
C GLN A 74 13.14 7.60 -23.73
N GLY A 75 13.04 8.49 -22.73
CA GLY A 75 13.28 8.14 -21.33
C GLY A 75 14.68 8.46 -20.80
N ALA A 76 15.47 9.29 -21.48
CA ALA A 76 16.69 9.84 -20.89
C ALA A 76 16.38 10.63 -19.60
N LEU A 77 17.20 10.44 -18.56
CA LEU A 77 16.95 11.01 -17.23
C LEU A 77 17.15 12.53 -17.17
N ALA A 78 18.12 13.02 -17.92
CA ALA A 78 18.46 14.43 -18.05
C ALA A 78 19.21 14.65 -19.35
N GLY A 79 19.25 15.91 -19.79
CA GLY A 79 19.98 16.35 -20.97
C GLY A 79 20.96 17.46 -20.62
N TRP A 80 22.24 17.29 -20.96
CA TRP A 80 23.28 18.31 -20.81
C TRP A 80 23.88 18.66 -22.15
N VAL A 81 24.54 19.83 -22.20
CA VAL A 81 25.27 20.28 -23.39
C VAL A 81 26.76 20.06 -23.14
N TRP A 82 27.47 19.52 -24.13
CA TRP A 82 28.91 19.23 -24.04
C TRP A 82 29.74 20.43 -23.54
N ASP A 83 29.46 21.63 -24.06
CA ASP A 83 30.20 22.85 -23.72
C ASP A 83 29.66 23.57 -22.47
N HIS A 84 28.54 23.10 -21.92
CA HIS A 84 27.80 23.75 -20.82
C HIS A 84 27.30 22.72 -19.80
N ILE A 85 28.19 21.90 -19.26
CA ILE A 85 27.85 20.98 -18.16
C ILE A 85 27.59 21.73 -16.84
N PRO A 86 26.79 21.16 -15.91
CA PRO A 86 26.48 21.82 -14.65
C PRO A 86 27.73 22.13 -13.81
N THR A 87 27.85 23.36 -13.32
CA THR A 87 29.01 23.82 -12.52
C THR A 87 29.18 23.07 -11.21
N ASN A 88 28.09 22.55 -10.64
CA ASN A 88 28.12 21.67 -9.47
C ASN A 88 27.54 20.29 -9.82
N LEU A 89 28.36 19.53 -10.53
CA LEU A 89 28.03 18.22 -11.08
C LEU A 89 27.57 17.22 -10.02
N GLN A 90 28.22 17.16 -8.85
CA GLN A 90 27.83 16.25 -7.77
C GLN A 90 26.41 16.51 -7.26
N VAL A 91 26.02 17.78 -7.14
CA VAL A 91 24.65 18.16 -6.72
C VAL A 91 23.65 17.83 -7.83
N ALA A 92 23.98 18.09 -9.09
CA ALA A 92 23.10 17.77 -10.22
C ALA A 92 22.85 16.26 -10.33
N LEU A 93 23.90 15.44 -10.22
CA LEU A 93 23.81 13.98 -10.24
C LEU A 93 23.01 13.43 -9.07
N THR A 94 23.28 13.91 -7.85
CA THR A 94 22.50 13.49 -6.66
C THR A 94 21.02 13.81 -6.82
N LYS A 95 20.66 14.95 -7.43
CA LYS A 95 19.26 15.31 -7.71
C LYS A 95 18.63 14.37 -8.75
N ILE A 96 19.35 14.07 -9.83
CA ILE A 96 18.87 13.16 -10.89
C ILE A 96 18.70 11.75 -10.34
N ASP A 97 19.66 11.23 -9.58
CA ASP A 97 19.57 9.91 -8.93
C ASP A 97 18.40 9.83 -7.95
N ALA A 98 18.22 10.85 -7.10
CA ALA A 98 17.09 10.92 -6.19
C ALA A 98 15.74 11.03 -6.93
N GLN A 99 15.69 11.65 -8.10
CA GLN A 99 14.49 11.73 -8.92
C GLN A 99 14.22 10.39 -9.64
N TYR A 100 15.26 9.75 -10.17
CA TYR A 100 15.17 8.45 -10.82
C TYR A 100 14.68 7.37 -9.85
N LYS A 101 15.25 7.30 -8.64
CA LYS A 101 14.82 6.36 -7.60
C LYS A 101 13.35 6.56 -7.20
N ARG A 102 12.94 7.82 -6.99
CA ARG A 102 11.52 8.16 -6.72
C ARG A 102 10.57 7.74 -7.86
N ASN A 103 11.04 7.84 -9.11
CA ASN A 103 10.26 7.44 -10.27
C ASN A 103 10.23 5.91 -10.46
N GLN A 104 11.29 5.19 -10.09
CA GLN A 104 11.31 3.73 -10.07
C GLN A 104 10.32 3.19 -9.03
N ASP A 105 10.33 3.72 -7.81
CA ASP A 105 9.35 3.38 -6.78
C ASP A 105 7.92 3.54 -7.34
N SER A 106 7.67 4.61 -8.10
CA SER A 106 6.36 4.89 -8.71
C SER A 106 5.92 3.93 -9.82
N ARG A 107 6.84 3.20 -10.47
CA ARG A 107 6.54 2.29 -11.58
C ARG A 107 6.08 0.91 -11.14
N ASP A 108 6.60 0.41 -10.02
CA ASP A 108 6.25 -0.91 -9.50
C ASP A 108 5.05 -0.86 -8.53
N LEU A 109 4.75 0.30 -7.96
CA LEU A 109 3.61 0.50 -7.06
C LEU A 109 2.25 0.08 -7.66
N PRO A 110 1.91 0.36 -8.94
CA PRO A 110 0.70 -0.17 -9.56
C PRO A 110 0.66 -1.70 -9.59
N SER A 111 1.77 -2.34 -9.96
CA SER A 111 1.88 -3.81 -10.00
C SER A 111 1.78 -4.43 -8.61
N ALA A 112 2.40 -3.80 -7.61
CA ALA A 112 2.30 -4.20 -6.22
C ALA A 112 0.85 -4.03 -5.69
N ALA A 113 0.17 -2.95 -6.07
CA ALA A 113 -1.24 -2.71 -5.74
C ALA A 113 -2.17 -3.76 -6.36
N ASP A 114 -1.91 -4.16 -7.61
CA ASP A 114 -2.66 -5.23 -8.26
C ASP A 114 -2.43 -6.58 -7.57
N LEU A 115 -1.20 -6.86 -7.12
CA LEU A 115 -0.92 -8.03 -6.31
C LEU A 115 -1.66 -7.97 -4.97
N GLN A 116 -1.57 -6.85 -4.26
CA GLN A 116 -2.24 -6.64 -2.98
C GLN A 116 -3.74 -6.86 -3.14
N LYS A 117 -4.41 -6.25 -4.14
CA LYS A 117 -5.84 -6.47 -4.40
C LYS A 117 -6.21 -7.94 -4.65
N ARG A 118 -5.34 -8.72 -5.29
CA ARG A 118 -5.57 -10.17 -5.52
C ARG A 118 -5.45 -11.02 -4.26
N LEU A 119 -4.81 -10.49 -3.21
CA LEU A 119 -4.71 -11.17 -1.91
C LEU A 119 -5.96 -11.00 -1.06
N LEU A 120 -6.85 -10.06 -1.39
CA LEU A 120 -8.14 -9.90 -0.70
C LEU A 120 -8.98 -11.19 -0.84
N PRO A 121 -9.84 -11.51 0.14
CA PRO A 121 -10.65 -12.70 0.09
C PRO A 121 -11.61 -12.68 -1.10
N ASN A 122 -11.75 -13.83 -1.75
CA ASN A 122 -12.80 -14.01 -2.75
C ASN A 122 -14.19 -13.99 -2.09
N PRO A 123 -15.23 -13.48 -2.78
CA PRO A 123 -16.59 -13.55 -2.30
C PRO A 123 -16.98 -14.99 -1.94
N ILE A 124 -17.63 -15.17 -0.79
CA ILE A 124 -18.13 -16.46 -0.33
C ILE A 124 -19.65 -16.44 -0.20
N GLU A 125 -20.28 -17.54 -0.59
CA GLU A 125 -21.70 -17.76 -0.34
C GLU A 125 -21.89 -18.35 1.06
N LEU A 126 -22.73 -17.67 1.86
CA LEU A 126 -23.08 -18.06 3.21
C LEU A 126 -24.57 -18.30 3.30
N HIS A 127 -24.96 -19.40 3.96
CA HIS A 127 -26.36 -19.60 4.31
C HIS A 127 -26.80 -18.46 5.24
N ASN A 128 -27.92 -17.80 4.95
CA ASN A 128 -28.55 -16.77 5.79
C ASN A 128 -27.76 -15.45 5.97
N TYR A 129 -26.62 -15.29 5.30
CA TYR A 129 -25.80 -14.09 5.42
C TYR A 129 -25.31 -13.58 4.07
N LYS A 130 -25.16 -12.26 3.99
CA LYS A 130 -24.45 -11.57 2.92
C LYS A 130 -23.22 -10.88 3.52
N VAL A 131 -22.06 -11.12 2.91
CA VAL A 131 -20.84 -10.37 3.19
C VAL A 131 -20.80 -9.18 2.25
N GLU A 132 -20.65 -7.98 2.79
CA GLU A 132 -20.56 -6.73 2.03
C GLU A 132 -19.23 -6.07 2.37
N THR A 133 -18.47 -5.69 1.35
CA THR A 133 -17.11 -5.17 1.52
C THR A 133 -16.90 -3.89 0.73
N PHE A 134 -16.07 -3.02 1.26
CA PHE A 134 -15.54 -1.84 0.57
C PHE A 134 -14.04 -1.76 0.82
N PHE A 135 -13.26 -1.45 -0.23
CA PHE A 135 -11.81 -1.30 -0.14
C PHE A 135 -11.34 -0.21 -1.09
N GLN A 136 -10.76 0.85 -0.54
CA GLN A 136 -10.22 1.96 -1.30
C GLN A 136 -8.92 2.47 -0.65
N PRO A 137 -7.76 2.15 -1.22
CA PRO A 137 -6.50 2.76 -0.81
C PRO A 137 -6.48 4.27 -1.09
N SER A 138 -5.82 5.03 -0.22
CA SER A 138 -5.52 6.46 -0.37
C SER A 138 -4.49 6.75 -1.47
N ALA A 139 -3.61 5.78 -1.73
CA ALA A 139 -2.62 5.82 -2.79
C ALA A 139 -2.68 4.53 -3.63
N TYR A 140 -1.53 3.95 -3.98
CA TYR A 140 -1.48 2.66 -4.68
C TYR A 140 -1.74 1.49 -3.73
N LEU A 141 -1.04 1.49 -2.60
CA LEU A 141 -1.02 0.42 -1.62
C LEU A 141 -1.71 0.86 -0.34
N SER A 142 -2.27 -0.10 0.40
CA SER A 142 -3.02 0.19 1.62
C SER A 142 -2.46 -0.51 2.87
N GLY A 143 -2.42 0.23 3.98
CA GLY A 143 -2.19 -0.25 5.34
C GLY A 143 -3.44 -0.84 6.01
N ASP A 144 -4.60 -0.68 5.39
CA ASP A 144 -5.85 -1.34 5.79
C ASP A 144 -5.99 -2.71 5.14
N TRP A 145 -6.66 -3.61 5.85
CA TRP A 145 -6.93 -4.94 5.36
C TRP A 145 -8.20 -5.52 5.95
N TYR A 146 -8.92 -6.32 5.18
CA TYR A 146 -9.90 -7.25 5.73
C TYR A 146 -9.70 -8.62 5.13
N ASP A 147 -10.15 -9.62 5.88
CA ASP A 147 -10.17 -11.00 5.42
C ASP A 147 -11.33 -11.76 6.05
N TYR A 148 -11.75 -12.82 5.39
CA TYR A 148 -12.73 -13.75 5.91
C TYR A 148 -12.63 -15.12 5.23
N TRP A 149 -12.91 -16.18 5.99
CA TRP A 149 -12.92 -17.54 5.47
C TRP A 149 -13.84 -18.45 6.26
N LYS A 150 -14.28 -19.54 5.63
CA LYS A 150 -14.99 -20.62 6.31
C LYS A 150 -14.00 -21.42 7.16
N ILE A 151 -14.26 -21.51 8.46
CA ILE A 151 -13.60 -22.49 9.35
C ILE A 151 -14.23 -23.87 9.12
N SER A 152 -15.55 -23.89 8.90
CA SER A 152 -16.36 -25.06 8.58
C SER A 152 -17.60 -24.65 7.80
N ASP A 153 -18.49 -25.58 7.47
CA ASP A 153 -19.79 -25.27 6.86
C ASP A 153 -20.71 -24.43 7.78
N LYS A 154 -20.40 -24.38 9.08
CA LYS A 154 -21.20 -23.71 10.10
C LYS A 154 -20.58 -22.42 10.62
N GLU A 155 -19.30 -22.19 10.36
CA GLU A 155 -18.56 -21.11 11.01
C GLU A 155 -17.68 -20.38 10.00
N ILE A 156 -17.76 -19.06 10.06
CA ILE A 156 -16.92 -18.13 9.32
C ILE A 156 -16.09 -17.33 10.30
N MET A 157 -14.79 -17.22 10.01
CA MET A 157 -13.89 -16.26 10.62
C MET A 157 -13.87 -14.98 9.77
N PHE A 158 -13.73 -13.84 10.41
CA PHE A 158 -13.45 -12.58 9.74
C PHE A 158 -12.51 -11.72 10.58
N TYR A 159 -11.84 -10.77 9.93
CA TYR A 159 -11.22 -9.65 10.61
C TYR A 159 -11.12 -8.42 9.70
N LEU A 160 -10.98 -7.26 10.32
CA LEU A 160 -10.50 -6.02 9.71
C LEU A 160 -9.33 -5.53 10.55
N ALA A 161 -8.29 -5.06 9.89
CA ALA A 161 -7.08 -4.54 10.50
C ALA A 161 -6.63 -3.27 9.82
N ASP A 162 -5.97 -2.42 10.59
CA ASP A 162 -5.33 -1.19 10.13
C ASP A 162 -3.91 -1.16 10.74
N VAL A 163 -2.92 -1.00 9.88
CA VAL A 163 -1.51 -0.93 10.25
C VAL A 163 -1.09 0.52 10.33
N SER A 164 -0.61 0.92 11.52
CA SER A 164 -0.18 2.28 11.80
C SER A 164 0.70 2.94 10.72
N GLY A 165 0.26 4.12 10.29
CA GLY A 165 0.92 4.92 9.26
C GLY A 165 0.76 4.36 7.85
N HIS A 166 1.02 5.19 6.84
CA HIS A 166 0.71 4.88 5.45
C HIS A 166 1.95 4.46 4.63
N GLY A 167 1.70 3.87 3.46
CA GLY A 167 2.71 3.60 2.43
C GLY A 167 3.20 2.15 2.35
N VAL A 168 4.36 1.97 1.73
CA VAL A 168 4.86 0.63 1.36
C VAL A 168 5.03 -0.28 2.58
N THR A 169 5.63 0.21 3.67
CA THR A 169 5.91 -0.63 4.84
C THR A 169 4.63 -1.15 5.51
N SER A 170 3.59 -0.33 5.68
CA SER A 170 2.31 -0.81 6.24
C SER A 170 1.61 -1.78 5.29
N SER A 171 1.67 -1.53 3.99
CA SER A 171 1.10 -2.44 3.00
C SER A 171 1.79 -3.81 2.87
N LEU A 172 3.09 -3.87 3.18
CA LEU A 172 3.81 -5.15 3.26
C LEU A 172 3.32 -5.97 4.45
N LEU A 173 3.03 -5.32 5.57
CA LEU A 173 2.46 -5.99 6.75
C LEU A 173 1.05 -6.51 6.48
N THR A 174 0.17 -5.74 5.80
CA THR A 174 -1.15 -6.25 5.41
C THR A 174 -1.06 -7.41 4.43
N SER A 175 -0.15 -7.33 3.45
CA SER A 175 0.12 -8.44 2.52
C SER A 175 0.63 -9.69 3.24
N TRP A 176 1.46 -9.52 4.27
CA TRP A 176 1.92 -10.62 5.12
C TRP A 176 0.78 -11.22 5.96
N MET A 177 -0.16 -10.41 6.45
CA MET A 177 -1.35 -10.88 7.17
C MET A 177 -2.23 -11.78 6.30
N ALA A 178 -2.31 -11.56 4.98
CA ALA A 178 -3.01 -12.46 4.07
C ALA A 178 -2.48 -13.91 4.12
N ALA A 179 -1.21 -14.13 4.49
CA ALA A 179 -0.65 -15.47 4.68
C ALA A 179 -1.22 -16.22 5.90
N PHE A 180 -2.03 -15.57 6.73
CA PHE A 180 -2.72 -16.17 7.88
C PHE A 180 -4.14 -16.62 7.56
N HIS A 181 -4.65 -16.30 6.37
CA HIS A 181 -5.93 -16.79 5.87
C HIS A 181 -6.05 -18.31 6.06
N GLY A 182 -7.11 -18.78 6.72
CA GLY A 182 -7.34 -20.20 6.96
C GLY A 182 -6.43 -20.88 7.98
N ARG A 183 -5.50 -20.16 8.64
CA ARG A 183 -4.51 -20.74 9.57
C ARG A 183 -4.88 -20.66 11.05
N SER A 184 -5.92 -19.89 11.40
CA SER A 184 -6.40 -19.74 12.77
C SER A 184 -7.86 -20.17 12.87
N LYS A 185 -8.23 -20.77 14.00
CA LYS A 185 -9.61 -21.24 14.24
C LYS A 185 -10.38 -20.37 15.22
N THR A 186 -9.71 -19.45 15.92
CA THR A 186 -10.36 -18.49 16.84
C THR A 186 -9.77 -17.09 16.69
N PRO A 187 -10.54 -16.01 16.94
CA PRO A 187 -10.05 -14.62 16.90
C PRO A 187 -8.86 -14.42 17.83
N ARG A 188 -8.93 -15.00 19.03
CA ARG A 188 -7.87 -14.96 20.03
C ARG A 188 -6.56 -15.59 19.53
N GLU A 189 -6.63 -16.74 18.85
CA GLU A 189 -5.45 -17.36 18.25
C GLU A 189 -4.83 -16.47 17.18
N LEU A 190 -5.64 -15.88 16.31
CA LEU A 190 -5.17 -14.97 15.26
C LEU A 190 -4.46 -13.75 15.87
N ILE A 191 -5.12 -13.06 16.81
CA ILE A 191 -4.58 -11.87 17.47
C ILE A 191 -3.26 -12.19 18.18
N LYS A 192 -3.20 -13.28 18.97
CA LYS A 192 -1.97 -13.68 19.66
C LYS A 192 -0.84 -14.02 18.70
N LYS A 193 -1.15 -14.70 17.61
CA LYS A 193 -0.14 -15.11 16.62
C LYS A 193 0.45 -13.91 15.89
N LEU A 194 -0.39 -12.96 15.48
CA LEU A 194 0.06 -11.72 14.86
C LEU A 194 0.85 -10.85 15.84
N ASN A 195 0.36 -10.68 17.07
CA ASN A 195 1.07 -9.92 18.12
C ASN A 195 2.45 -10.50 18.41
N GLY A 196 2.53 -11.82 18.62
CA GLY A 196 3.79 -12.50 18.91
C GLY A 196 4.82 -12.32 17.80
N MET A 197 4.40 -12.36 16.52
CA MET A 197 5.32 -12.13 15.41
C MET A 197 5.79 -10.68 15.30
N LEU A 198 4.91 -9.69 15.52
CA LEU A 198 5.32 -8.28 15.52
C LEU A 198 6.37 -8.00 16.60
N VAL A 199 6.14 -8.52 17.82
CA VAL A 199 7.06 -8.31 18.94
C VAL A 199 8.36 -9.08 18.75
N GLN A 200 8.29 -10.35 18.32
CA GLN A 200 9.47 -11.18 18.12
C GLN A 200 10.42 -10.59 17.05
N GLU A 201 9.87 -10.06 15.97
CA GLU A 201 10.64 -9.46 14.87
C GLU A 201 10.98 -7.97 15.12
N ASN A 202 10.63 -7.44 16.30
CA ASN A 202 10.84 -6.03 16.70
C ASN A 202 10.36 -5.04 15.62
N ILE A 203 9.18 -5.29 15.06
CA ILE A 203 8.59 -4.44 14.04
C ILE A 203 8.10 -3.15 14.71
N GLU A 204 8.65 -2.00 14.30
CA GLU A 204 8.25 -0.66 14.80
C GLU A 204 6.93 -0.18 14.17
N LYS A 205 5.91 -1.04 14.18
CA LYS A 205 4.53 -0.78 13.74
C LYS A 205 3.57 -1.47 14.69
N HIS A 206 2.45 -0.81 14.95
CA HIS A 206 1.32 -1.43 15.61
C HIS A 206 0.19 -1.68 14.61
N ILE A 207 -0.65 -2.67 14.94
CA ILE A 207 -1.82 -3.04 14.13
C ILE A 207 -3.05 -2.94 15.02
N THR A 208 -4.03 -2.14 14.61
CA THR A 208 -5.36 -2.17 15.20
C THR A 208 -6.20 -3.24 14.51
N MET A 209 -7.08 -3.94 15.23
CA MET A 209 -7.85 -5.04 14.63
C MET A 209 -9.20 -5.27 15.31
N ILE A 210 -10.21 -5.62 14.53
CA ILE A 210 -11.37 -6.38 15.00
C ILE A 210 -11.37 -7.74 14.32
N ALA A 211 -11.46 -8.82 15.10
CA ALA A 211 -11.56 -10.18 14.60
C ALA A 211 -12.73 -10.91 15.24
N GLY A 212 -13.38 -11.80 14.50
CA GLY A 212 -14.53 -12.53 15.00
C GLY A 212 -14.85 -13.82 14.28
N ILE A 213 -15.73 -14.60 14.90
CA ILE A 213 -16.36 -15.79 14.33
C ILE A 213 -17.87 -15.61 14.39
N LEU A 214 -18.53 -15.95 13.28
CA LEU A 214 -19.96 -16.07 13.22
C LEU A 214 -20.34 -17.53 12.98
N ASN A 215 -21.17 -18.06 13.88
CA ASN A 215 -21.82 -19.35 13.69
C ASN A 215 -23.12 -19.15 12.88
N LEU A 216 -23.22 -19.81 11.73
CA LEU A 216 -24.30 -19.67 10.75
C LEU A 216 -25.59 -20.38 11.18
N ASP A 217 -25.50 -21.37 12.08
CA ASP A 217 -26.65 -22.12 12.61
C ASP A 217 -27.26 -21.41 13.82
N THR A 218 -26.44 -21.03 14.80
CA THR A 218 -26.90 -20.39 16.04
C THR A 218 -27.03 -18.87 15.91
N HIS A 219 -26.42 -18.28 14.87
CA HIS A 219 -26.32 -16.84 14.64
C HIS A 219 -25.53 -16.08 15.72
N VAL A 220 -24.80 -16.80 16.57
CA VAL A 220 -23.92 -16.20 17.58
C VAL A 220 -22.67 -15.67 16.88
N LEU A 221 -22.42 -14.38 17.07
CA LEU A 221 -21.18 -13.71 16.67
C LEU A 221 -20.33 -13.50 17.93
N LYS A 222 -19.12 -14.05 17.90
CA LYS A 222 -18.08 -13.86 18.90
C LYS A 222 -16.97 -13.01 18.31
N TRP A 223 -16.48 -12.01 19.02
CA TRP A 223 -15.48 -11.11 18.46
C TRP A 223 -14.62 -10.48 19.55
N SER A 224 -13.48 -9.96 19.12
CA SER A 224 -12.52 -9.25 19.94
C SER A 224 -12.02 -8.03 19.18
N SER A 225 -11.71 -6.97 19.92
CA SER A 225 -11.02 -5.79 19.40
C SER A 225 -9.63 -5.71 20.01
N ALA A 226 -8.68 -5.21 19.24
CA ALA A 226 -7.33 -4.87 19.68
C ALA A 226 -7.02 -3.44 19.26
N GLY A 227 -7.38 -2.48 20.12
CA GLY A 227 -7.12 -1.04 19.93
C GLY A 227 -7.79 -0.40 18.73
N HIS A 228 -8.80 -1.04 18.14
CA HIS A 228 -9.39 -0.59 16.88
C HIS A 228 -10.43 0.51 17.07
N TYR A 229 -10.36 1.50 16.19
CA TYR A 229 -11.29 2.59 16.06
C TYR A 229 -11.52 2.86 14.56
N PRO A 230 -12.76 3.15 14.10
CA PRO A 230 -14.01 3.23 14.87
C PRO A 230 -14.46 1.89 15.47
N PRO A 231 -15.29 1.91 16.53
CA PRO A 231 -15.81 0.68 17.13
C PRO A 231 -16.72 -0.07 16.15
N ALA A 232 -16.90 -1.37 16.37
CA ALA A 232 -17.90 -2.13 15.62
C ALA A 232 -19.31 -1.54 15.81
N ILE A 233 -20.10 -1.55 14.75
CA ILE A 233 -21.45 -0.98 14.73
C ILE A 233 -22.45 -2.10 14.44
N LEU A 234 -23.45 -2.24 15.31
CA LEU A 234 -24.55 -3.18 15.13
C LEU A 234 -25.83 -2.41 14.79
N PHE A 235 -26.41 -2.74 13.64
CA PHE A 235 -27.72 -2.28 13.20
C PHE A 235 -28.74 -3.39 13.37
N GLU A 236 -29.85 -3.10 14.06
CA GLU A 236 -30.96 -4.03 14.25
C GLU A 236 -32.26 -3.36 13.78
N PRO A 237 -33.19 -4.09 13.12
CA PRO A 237 -34.43 -3.51 12.62
C PRO A 237 -35.25 -2.84 13.73
N GLY A 238 -35.64 -1.58 13.52
CA GLY A 238 -36.48 -0.83 14.45
C GLY A 238 -35.79 -0.37 15.74
N LEU A 239 -34.48 -0.59 15.87
CA LEU A 239 -33.68 -0.13 17.01
C LEU A 239 -32.65 0.93 16.56
N PRO A 240 -32.23 1.83 17.47
CA PRO A 240 -31.09 2.71 17.19
C PRO A 240 -29.82 1.88 16.99
N ALA A 241 -28.90 2.41 16.19
CA ALA A 241 -27.59 1.79 15.99
C ALA A 241 -26.85 1.65 17.33
N ARG A 242 -26.24 0.50 17.55
CA ARG A 242 -25.47 0.20 18.75
C ARG A 242 -23.97 0.28 18.43
N ILE A 243 -23.28 1.18 19.10
CA ILE A 243 -21.82 1.32 19.03
C ILE A 243 -21.22 0.38 20.07
N LEU A 244 -20.40 -0.56 19.62
CA LEU A 244 -19.82 -1.60 20.46
C LEU A 244 -18.42 -1.18 20.90
N ASN A 245 -18.37 -0.26 21.86
CA ASN A 245 -17.11 0.26 22.40
C ASN A 245 -16.33 -0.84 23.14
N THR A 246 -15.01 -0.83 22.94
CA THR A 246 -14.05 -1.73 23.58
C THR A 246 -12.85 -0.95 24.07
N SER A 247 -12.11 -1.51 25.04
CA SER A 247 -10.85 -0.95 25.50
C SER A 247 -9.78 -2.04 25.48
N SER A 248 -8.86 -1.98 24.53
CA SER A 248 -7.75 -2.91 24.40
C SER A 248 -6.57 -2.23 23.69
N PHE A 249 -5.37 -2.78 23.86
CA PHE A 249 -4.19 -2.26 23.16
C PHE A 249 -4.11 -2.77 21.72
N PRO A 250 -3.58 -1.96 20.79
CA PRO A 250 -3.14 -2.44 19.48
C PRO A 250 -2.08 -3.56 19.59
N LEU A 251 -2.01 -4.40 18.57
CA LEU A 251 -0.96 -5.42 18.45
C LEU A 251 0.40 -4.74 18.27
N GLY A 252 1.47 -5.37 18.76
CA GLY A 252 2.86 -4.91 18.64
C GLY A 252 3.32 -4.00 19.78
N LEU A 253 2.42 -3.53 20.65
CA LEU A 253 2.79 -2.63 21.76
C LEU A 253 3.24 -3.35 23.02
N THR A 254 2.76 -4.57 23.26
CA THR A 254 3.10 -5.36 24.46
C THR A 254 3.01 -6.86 24.16
N GLU A 255 3.88 -7.64 24.80
CA GLU A 255 3.84 -9.12 24.75
C GLU A 255 2.58 -9.68 25.42
N ASP A 256 2.17 -9.05 26.52
CA ASP A 256 1.05 -9.48 27.37
C ASP A 256 -0.28 -8.89 26.91
N LEU A 257 -0.61 -9.06 25.63
CA LEU A 257 -1.87 -8.58 25.07
C LEU A 257 -3.04 -9.43 25.60
N GLU A 258 -3.83 -8.86 26.51
CA GLU A 258 -5.11 -9.42 26.92
C GLU A 258 -6.17 -9.22 25.84
N VAL A 259 -6.82 -10.31 25.46
CA VAL A 259 -7.84 -10.33 24.41
C VAL A 259 -9.18 -10.64 25.07
N GLU A 260 -10.01 -9.62 25.24
CA GLU A 260 -11.40 -9.76 25.69
C GLU A 260 -12.28 -10.27 24.53
N GLU A 261 -13.18 -11.21 24.83
CA GLU A 261 -14.14 -11.77 23.87
C GLU A 261 -15.55 -11.30 24.23
N PHE A 262 -16.24 -10.75 23.23
CA PHE A 262 -17.62 -10.31 23.31
C PHE A 262 -18.49 -11.23 22.46
N GLU A 263 -19.72 -11.49 22.91
CA GLU A 263 -20.66 -12.32 22.15
C GLU A 263 -22.08 -11.74 22.15
N PHE A 264 -22.77 -11.92 21.03
CA PHE A 264 -24.20 -11.66 20.91
C PHE A 264 -24.81 -12.48 19.76
N THR A 265 -26.13 -12.63 19.75
CA THR A 265 -26.84 -13.26 18.63
C THR A 265 -27.25 -12.22 17.61
N LEU A 266 -26.91 -12.42 16.34
CA LEU A 266 -27.36 -11.57 15.24
C LEU A 266 -28.82 -11.86 14.91
N ASN A 267 -29.70 -10.92 15.25
CA ASN A 267 -31.12 -11.00 14.91
C ASN A 267 -31.35 -10.92 13.40
N ARG A 268 -32.53 -11.39 12.97
CA ARG A 268 -32.96 -11.37 11.56
C ARG A 268 -32.87 -9.96 11.01
N TYR A 269 -32.31 -9.81 9.81
CA TYR A 269 -32.07 -8.52 9.15
C TYR A 269 -31.08 -7.57 9.86
N SER A 270 -30.41 -8.02 10.93
CA SER A 270 -29.35 -7.24 11.57
C SER A 270 -28.08 -7.23 10.72
N ARG A 271 -27.29 -6.17 10.89
CA ARG A 271 -26.02 -5.97 10.20
C ARG A 271 -24.94 -5.60 11.20
N PHE A 272 -23.89 -6.39 11.25
CA PHE A 272 -22.67 -6.07 11.99
C PHE A 272 -21.66 -5.46 11.01
N VAL A 273 -21.14 -4.29 11.33
CA VAL A 273 -20.22 -3.53 10.46
C VAL A 273 -18.96 -3.16 11.23
N ILE A 274 -17.81 -3.35 10.59
CA ILE A 274 -16.50 -2.87 11.04
C ILE A 274 -15.87 -2.07 9.90
N CYS A 275 -15.17 -0.99 10.24
CA CYS A 275 -14.55 -0.07 9.29
C CYS A 275 -13.20 0.36 9.83
N SER A 276 -12.23 0.65 8.96
CA SER A 276 -11.03 1.39 9.33
C SER A 276 -11.35 2.85 9.66
N ASP A 277 -10.38 3.56 10.22
CA ASP A 277 -10.50 4.98 10.58
C ASP A 277 -10.67 5.90 9.37
N GLY A 278 -10.13 5.54 8.20
CA GLY A 278 -10.37 6.31 6.98
C GLY A 278 -11.84 6.36 6.54
N ALA A 279 -12.73 5.51 7.08
CA ALA A 279 -14.18 5.66 6.88
C ALA A 279 -14.76 6.92 7.54
N LEU A 280 -14.04 7.56 8.47
CA LEU A 280 -14.43 8.78 9.16
C LEU A 280 -13.97 10.04 8.41
N GLU A 281 -12.90 9.95 7.63
CA GLU A 281 -12.26 11.06 6.90
C GLU A 281 -13.19 11.84 5.96
N PRO A 282 -14.21 11.24 5.31
CA PRO A 282 -15.14 12.00 4.48
C PRO A 282 -16.04 12.98 5.25
N PHE A 283 -16.04 12.95 6.59
CA PHE A 283 -16.94 13.72 7.43
C PHE A 283 -16.23 14.84 8.17
N ASP A 284 -16.92 15.97 8.32
CA ASP A 284 -16.42 17.13 9.06
C ASP A 284 -16.69 17.00 10.56
N GLY A 285 -15.86 17.67 11.38
CA GLY A 285 -16.07 17.83 12.81
C GLY A 285 -15.09 17.02 13.67
N GLY A 286 -15.39 16.89 14.96
CA GLY A 286 -14.63 16.03 15.85
C GLY A 286 -14.99 14.56 15.63
N LEU A 287 -14.20 13.67 16.24
CA LEU A 287 -14.31 12.22 16.09
C LEU A 287 -15.73 11.69 16.38
N ASN A 288 -16.42 12.28 17.37
CA ASN A 288 -17.79 11.89 17.72
C ASN A 288 -18.81 12.34 16.66
N GLU A 289 -18.66 13.55 16.12
CA GLU A 289 -19.50 14.05 15.04
C GLU A 289 -19.29 13.24 13.75
N GLN A 290 -18.04 12.91 13.42
CA GLN A 290 -17.69 12.06 12.28
C GLN A 290 -18.29 10.66 12.43
N LEU A 291 -18.14 10.04 13.61
CA LEU A 291 -18.74 8.73 13.88
C LEU A 291 -20.27 8.77 13.77
N GLY A 292 -20.92 9.82 14.27
CA GLY A 292 -22.37 10.01 14.14
C GLY A 292 -22.82 10.07 12.67
N GLN A 293 -22.07 10.79 11.83
CA GLN A 293 -22.32 10.88 10.38
C GLN A 293 -22.08 9.53 9.70
N LEU A 294 -20.96 8.85 9.98
CA LEU A 294 -20.67 7.52 9.45
C LEU A 294 -21.80 6.54 9.79
N VAL A 295 -22.24 6.49 11.05
CA VAL A 295 -23.35 5.64 11.49
C VAL A 295 -24.63 5.95 10.73
N TYR A 296 -24.96 7.24 10.56
CA TYR A 296 -26.12 7.68 9.78
C TYR A 296 -26.05 7.19 8.32
N HIS A 297 -24.92 7.41 7.65
CA HIS A 297 -24.73 7.02 6.25
C HIS A 297 -24.73 5.50 6.05
N LEU A 298 -24.07 4.76 6.94
CA LEU A 298 -24.10 3.30 6.93
C LEU A 298 -25.53 2.80 7.13
N GLN A 299 -26.26 3.30 8.13
CA GLN A 299 -27.63 2.88 8.43
C GLN A 299 -28.57 3.05 7.23
N ASN A 300 -28.44 4.16 6.52
CA ASN A 300 -29.25 4.50 5.35
C ASN A 300 -28.71 3.95 4.03
N GLN A 301 -27.61 3.19 4.06
CA GLN A 301 -26.91 2.67 2.87
C GLN A 301 -26.56 3.78 1.86
N SER A 302 -26.20 4.96 2.40
CA SER A 302 -25.87 6.17 1.65
C SER A 302 -24.41 6.59 1.83
N PHE A 303 -23.56 5.71 2.36
CA PHE A 303 -22.13 5.94 2.42
C PHE A 303 -21.56 5.96 1.00
N GLN A 304 -20.88 7.04 0.65
CA GLN A 304 -20.14 7.20 -0.60
C GLN A 304 -18.75 7.71 -0.24
N ALA A 305 -17.74 6.90 -0.51
CA ALA A 305 -16.37 7.38 -0.42
C ALA A 305 -16.10 8.36 -1.57
N PRO A 306 -15.33 9.44 -1.34
CA PRO A 306 -14.88 10.31 -2.40
C PRO A 306 -13.94 9.57 -3.36
N ASP A 307 -13.82 10.05 -4.61
CA ASP A 307 -12.90 9.45 -5.60
C ASP A 307 -11.43 9.47 -5.11
N HIS A 308 -11.09 10.48 -4.32
CA HIS A 308 -9.81 10.63 -3.65
C HIS A 308 -10.04 10.67 -2.14
N VAL A 309 -9.49 9.67 -1.44
CA VAL A 309 -9.58 9.55 0.02
C VAL A 309 -8.26 10.00 0.65
N ALA A 310 -8.35 10.70 1.78
CA ALA A 310 -7.16 11.18 2.50
C ALA A 310 -6.42 10.03 3.21
N ASP A 311 -7.17 9.00 3.61
CA ASP A 311 -6.67 7.78 4.20
C ASP A 311 -7.36 6.54 3.60
N ASP A 312 -6.79 5.37 3.85
CA ASP A 312 -7.30 4.10 3.36
C ASP A 312 -8.68 3.80 3.94
N ILE A 313 -9.58 3.21 3.14
CA ILE A 313 -10.91 2.84 3.59
C ILE A 313 -11.14 1.36 3.37
N ALA A 314 -11.27 0.61 4.46
CA ALA A 314 -11.78 -0.74 4.47
C ALA A 314 -13.11 -0.79 5.25
N ILE A 315 -14.11 -1.46 4.70
CA ILE A 315 -15.37 -1.75 5.40
C ILE A 315 -15.70 -3.22 5.18
N LEU A 316 -16.04 -3.91 6.27
CA LEU A 316 -16.57 -5.27 6.24
C LEU A 316 -17.90 -5.32 6.99
N SER A 317 -18.91 -5.88 6.34
CA SER A 317 -20.27 -5.98 6.86
C SER A 317 -20.79 -7.42 6.74
N LEU A 318 -21.29 -7.95 7.85
CA LEU A 318 -22.01 -9.22 7.93
C LEU A 318 -23.49 -8.92 8.14
N ARG A 319 -24.28 -9.13 7.09
CA ARG A 319 -25.73 -8.89 7.11
C ARG A 319 -26.49 -10.20 7.14
N ARG A 320 -27.29 -10.42 8.19
CA ARG A 320 -28.24 -11.54 8.21
C ARG A 320 -29.42 -11.23 7.28
N ILE A 321 -29.82 -12.16 6.42
CA ILE A 321 -30.88 -11.93 5.41
C ILE A 321 -32.24 -12.54 5.77
N ASN A 322 -32.34 -13.38 6.80
CA ASN A 322 -33.59 -14.09 7.12
C ASN A 322 -33.91 -14.16 8.61
#